data_AF-A0A938YXJ7-F1
#
_entry.id   AF-A0A938YXJ7-F1
#
_cell.length_a   1.000
_cell.length_b   1.000
_cell.length_c   1.000
_cell.angle_alpha   90.00
_cell.angle_beta   90.00
_cell.angle_gamma   90.00
#
_symmetry.space_group_name_H-M   'P 1'
#
loop_
_entity.id
_entity.type
_entity.pdbx_description
1 polymer ?
#
loop_
_entity_poly.entity_id
_entity_poly.type
_entity_poly.pdbx_seq_one_letter_code
_entity_poly.pdbx_strand_id
1 'polypeptide(L)' 'SRRYVELARRLSTRNKAPIPAELKKQFCKKCGEFLVEGKNAEWKQAGELVEIKCRGCGFSFKKGN' A
#
# COMPACT_ATOMS: atom_id res chain seq x y z
N SER A 1 9.57 8.14 2.79
CA SER A 1 8.69 7.39 1.86
C SER A 1 7.37 8.11 1.59
N ARG A 2 6.62 8.55 2.62
CA ARG A 2 5.28 9.18 2.50
C ARG A 2 5.18 10.31 1.46
N ARG A 3 6.13 11.26 1.46
CA ARG A 3 6.20 12.38 0.50
C ARG A 3 6.13 11.94 -0.97
N TYR A 4 6.82 10.86 -1.34
CA TYR A 4 6.82 10.37 -2.73
C TYR A 4 5.49 9.72 -3.12
N VAL A 5 4.85 9.02 -2.18
CA VAL A 5 3.53 8.42 -2.40
C VAL A 5 2.46 9.51 -2.53
N GLU A 6 2.55 10.58 -1.74
CA GLU A 6 1.67 11.75 -1.90
C GLU A 6 1.84 12.43 -3.25
N LEU A 7 3.09 12.62 -3.70
CA LEU A 7 3.37 13.16 -5.03
C LEU A 7 2.79 12.28 -6.13
N ALA A 8 2.97 10.95 -6.04
CA ALA A 8 2.41 10.00 -6.98
C ALA A 8 0.86 10.06 -7.02
N ARG A 9 0.19 10.20 -5.87
CA ARG A 9 -1.27 10.39 -5.80
C ARG A 9 -1.70 11.69 -6.47
N ARG A 10 -1.02 12.80 -6.19
CA ARG A 10 -1.31 14.10 -6.82
C ARG A 10 -1.17 14.04 -8.34
N LEU A 11 -0.09 13.42 -8.84
CA LEU A 11 0.12 13.20 -10.27
C LEU A 11 -0.98 12.33 -10.88
N SER A 12 -1.35 11.26 -10.18
CA SER A 12 -2.39 10.33 -10.62
C SER A 12 -3.73 11.03 -10.79
N THR A 13 -4.16 11.80 -9.79
CA THR A 13 -5.42 12.57 -9.84
C THR A 13 -5.36 13.66 -10.90
N ARG A 14 -4.25 14.44 -10.95
CA ARG A 14 -4.10 15.56 -11.89
C ARG A 14 -4.15 15.11 -13.35
N ASN A 15 -3.49 14.00 -13.67
CA ASN A 15 -3.39 13.51 -15.04
C ASN A 15 -4.46 12.46 -15.38
N LYS A 16 -5.35 12.12 -14.43
CA LYS A 16 -6.29 10.99 -14.54
C LYS A 16 -5.62 9.66 -14.93
N ALA A 17 -4.34 9.52 -14.58
CA ALA A 17 -3.53 8.35 -14.88
C ALA A 17 -3.43 7.48 -13.63
N PRO A 18 -3.96 6.24 -13.61
CA PRO A 18 -3.94 5.41 -12.42
C PRO A 18 -2.50 5.04 -12.03
N ILE A 19 -2.18 5.07 -10.74
CA ILE A 19 -0.93 4.45 -10.26
C ILE A 19 -0.96 2.96 -10.64
N PRO A 20 0.11 2.43 -11.26
CA PRO A 20 0.21 1.01 -11.62
C PRO A 20 -0.15 0.07 -10.46
N ALA A 21 -0.81 -1.03 -10.77
CA ALA A 21 -1.31 -1.97 -9.76
C ALA A 21 -0.19 -2.53 -8.86
N GLU A 22 0.97 -2.83 -9.44
CA GLU A 22 2.14 -3.30 -8.70
C GLU A 22 2.60 -2.31 -7.64
N LEU A 23 2.67 -1.02 -7.99
CA LEU A 23 3.07 0.04 -7.05
C LEU A 23 1.99 0.31 -5.99
N LYS A 24 0.70 0.25 -6.36
CA LYS A 24 -0.42 0.45 -5.42
C LYS A 24 -0.42 -0.56 -4.26
N LYS A 25 0.13 -1.75 -4.46
CA LYS A 25 0.22 -2.80 -3.42
C LYS A 25 1.40 -2.61 -2.47
N GLN A 26 2.37 -1.75 -2.82
CA GLN A 26 3.61 -1.56 -2.06
C GLN A 26 3.52 -0.49 -0.96
N PHE A 27 2.43 0.29 -0.89
CA PHE A 27 2.26 1.32 0.14
C PHE A 27 0.88 1.28 0.79
N CYS A 28 0.79 1.79 2.02
CA CYS A 28 -0.47 1.89 2.74
C CYS A 28 -1.40 2.88 2.05
N LYS A 29 -2.61 2.44 1.70
CA LYS A 29 -3.65 3.31 1.11
C LYS A 29 -4.06 4.45 2.05
N LYS A 30 -3.98 4.24 3.36
CA LYS A 30 -4.30 5.26 4.38
C LYS A 30 -3.17 6.26 4.59
N CYS A 31 -2.05 5.86 5.20
CA CYS A 31 -0.96 6.78 5.58
C CYS A 31 0.09 7.04 4.50
N GLY A 32 0.05 6.34 3.36
CA GLY A 32 1.02 6.51 2.27
C GLY A 32 2.43 5.98 2.58
N GLU A 33 2.60 5.22 3.66
CA GLU A 33 3.89 4.64 4.03
C GLU A 33 4.18 3.39 3.21
N PHE A 34 5.44 3.24 2.78
CA PHE A 34 5.88 2.05 2.06
C PHE A 34 5.87 0.85 2.99
N LEU A 35 5.29 -0.27 2.55
CA LEU A 35 5.09 -1.47 3.35
C LEU A 35 6.26 -2.42 3.12
N VAL A 36 7.02 -2.67 4.17
CA VAL A 36 8.11 -3.64 4.20
C VAL A 36 7.74 -4.73 5.18
N GLU A 37 7.69 -5.96 4.68
CA GLU A 37 7.39 -7.16 5.46
C GLU A 37 8.36 -7.29 6.64
N GLY A 38 7.82 -7.64 7.82
CA GLY A 38 8.59 -7.81 9.05
C GLY A 38 8.99 -6.50 9.75
N LYS A 39 9.09 -5.37 9.02
CA LYS A 39 9.46 -4.07 9.60
C LYS A 39 8.25 -3.27 10.04
N ASN A 40 7.46 -2.76 9.09
CA ASN A 40 6.34 -1.85 9.35
C ASN A 40 5.00 -2.35 8.77
N ALA A 41 5.01 -3.56 8.21
CA ALA A 41 3.83 -4.26 7.73
C ALA A 41 3.87 -5.72 8.22
N GLU A 42 2.70 -6.22 8.61
CA GLU A 42 2.47 -7.63 8.93
C GLU A 42 1.71 -8.28 7.78
N TRP A 43 2.22 -9.40 7.30
CA TRP A 43 1.65 -10.15 6.19
C TRP A 43 1.13 -11.46 6.74
N LYS A 44 -0.15 -11.74 6.51
CA LYS A 44 -0.82 -12.94 6.98
C LYS A 44 -1.49 -13.64 5.81
N GLN A 45 -1.20 -14.93 5.64
CA GLN A 45 -1.89 -15.73 4.65
C GLN A 45 -3.31 -16.03 5.14
N ALA A 46 -4.29 -15.70 4.30
CA ALA A 46 -5.72 -15.84 4.55
C ALA A 46 -6.35 -16.63 3.39
N GLY A 47 -6.10 -17.94 3.37
CA GLY A 47 -6.47 -18.82 2.26
C GLY A 47 -5.64 -18.50 1.01
N GLU A 48 -6.32 -18.20 -0.09
CA GLU A 48 -5.71 -17.80 -1.37
C GLU A 48 -5.26 -16.33 -1.40
N LEU A 49 -5.63 -15.55 -0.39
CA LEU A 49 -5.31 -14.12 -0.29
C LEU A 49 -4.23 -13.88 0.77
N VAL A 50 -3.54 -12.75 0.62
CA VAL A 50 -2.62 -12.21 1.63
C VAL A 50 -3.24 -10.98 2.25
N GLU A 51 -3.49 -11.02 3.55
CA GLU A 51 -3.86 -9.86 4.35
C GLU A 51 -2.59 -9.11 4.77
N ILE A 52 -2.53 -7.83 4.43
CA ILE A 52 -1.42 -6.94 4.81
C ILE A 52 -1.96 -5.90 5.79
N LYS A 53 -1.36 -5.85 6.98
CA LYS A 53 -1.67 -4.87 8.03
C LYS A 53 -0.52 -3.90 8.20
N CYS A 54 -0.80 -2.60 8.06
CA CYS A 54 0.17 -1.54 8.32
C CYS A 54 0.30 -1.30 9.83
N ARG A 55 1.51 -1.45 10.38
CA ARG A 55 1.79 -1.18 11.80
C ARG A 55 1.79 0.32 12.13
N GLY A 56 2.05 1.18 11.14
CA GLY A 56 2.09 2.63 11.34
C GLY A 56 0.73 3.30 11.53
N CYS A 57 -0.35 2.75 10.98
CA CYS A 57 -1.69 3.36 11.08
C CYS A 57 -2.85 2.37 11.33
N GLY A 58 -2.54 1.09 11.48
CA GLY A 58 -3.52 0.02 11.74
C GLY A 58 -4.37 -0.41 10.55
N PHE A 59 -4.21 0.22 9.38
CA PHE A 59 -5.00 -0.12 8.19
C PHE A 59 -4.61 -1.50 7.64
N SER A 60 -5.60 -2.37 7.41
CA SER A 60 -5.42 -3.66 6.74
C SER A 60 -6.13 -3.72 5.39
N PHE A 61 -5.57 -4.50 4.47
CA PHE A 61 -6.21 -4.81 3.19
C PHE A 61 -5.77 -6.18 2.71
N LYS A 62 -6.59 -6.82 1.88
CA LYS A 62 -6.28 -8.12 1.26
C LYS A 62 -5.82 -7.91 -0.18
N LYS A 63 -4.84 -8.69 -0.62
CA LYS A 63 -4.45 -8.81 -2.03
C LYS A 63 -4.43 -10.28 -2.43
N GLY A 64 -4.72 -10.58 -3.69
CA GLY A 64 -4.43 -11.90 -4.25
C GLY A 64 -2.92 -12.14 -4.29
N ASN A 65 -2.53 -13.41 -4.17
CA ASN A 65 -1.19 -13.84 -4.55
C ASN A 65 -0.91 -13.53 -6.02
#